data_AF-A0A6J0K169-F1
#
_entry.id   AF-A0A6J0K169-F1
#
_cell.length_a   1.000
_cell.length_b   1.000
_cell.length_c   1.000
_cell.angle_alpha   90.00
_cell.angle_beta   90.00
_cell.angle_gamma   90.00
#
_symmetry.space_group_name_H-M   'P 1'
#
loop_
_entity.id
_entity.type
_entity.pdbx_description
1 polymer ?
#
loop_
_entity_poly.entity_id
_entity_poly.type
_entity_poly.pdbx_seq_one_letter_code
_entity_poly.pdbx_strand_id
1 'polypeptide(L)'
;MHSSYSFSTSSTLTILITLACLVLSAHLSDAQLTPTFYDTSCPNVTNIVRETIINELRSDPRIAASILRLHFHDCFVNGCDASILLDNTTSFQTEKDAVGNANSARGFPVIDTMKAAVERACPRTVSCADMLTIAAQQSVTLAGGPSWRVPLGRRDSLQAFFNLSTANLPSPFFTLPELKASFRNVGLDRPSDLVALSGGHTFGKNQCRFIMRRLYNFSNTGLPDPTLNTTYLQTLRGLCPLNGNQSALVDFDLRTPTVFDNKYYVNLKEQKGLIQTDQELFSSPNATDTIPLVREYADGTQKFFNAFVEAMNRMGNITPLTGTQGEIRLNCSVVNSNSLLQDVVEIVDFVSSI
;
A
#
# COMPACT_ATOMS: atom_id res chain seq x y z
N MET A 1 -38.76 -43.68 -53.58
CA MET A 1 -37.68 -42.68 -53.47
C MET A 1 -37.41 -42.45 -51.99
N HIS A 2 -36.43 -43.14 -51.40
CA HIS A 2 -35.95 -42.85 -50.04
C HIS A 2 -34.54 -42.30 -50.17
N SER A 3 -34.39 -40.99 -49.95
CA SER A 3 -33.08 -40.35 -49.79
C SER A 3 -32.59 -40.59 -48.37
N SER A 4 -31.57 -41.42 -48.24
CA SER A 4 -30.83 -41.60 -47.00
C SER A 4 -29.82 -40.45 -46.87
N TYR A 5 -30.07 -39.52 -45.96
CA TYR A 5 -29.10 -38.48 -45.61
C TYR A 5 -28.06 -39.06 -44.64
N SER A 6 -26.86 -39.35 -45.14
CA SER A 6 -25.70 -39.66 -44.30
C SER A 6 -25.17 -38.37 -43.69
N PHE A 7 -25.51 -38.10 -42.43
CA PHE A 7 -24.87 -37.02 -41.67
C PHE A 7 -23.42 -37.40 -41.36
N SER A 8 -22.47 -36.58 -41.81
CA SER A 8 -21.03 -36.75 -41.57
C SER A 8 -20.72 -36.48 -40.09
N THR A 9 -20.46 -37.55 -39.34
CA THR A 9 -20.07 -37.56 -37.91
C THR A 9 -18.80 -36.76 -37.61
N SER A 10 -17.99 -36.46 -38.63
CA SER A 10 -16.78 -35.64 -38.50
C SER A 10 -17.09 -34.16 -38.24
N SER A 11 -18.20 -33.65 -38.77
CA SER A 11 -18.60 -32.23 -38.65
C SER A 11 -19.17 -31.87 -37.26
N THR A 12 -19.85 -32.81 -36.61
CA THR A 12 -20.46 -32.59 -35.29
C THR A 12 -19.43 -32.62 -34.17
N LEU A 13 -18.41 -33.49 -34.29
CA LEU A 13 -17.32 -33.58 -33.32
C LEU A 13 -16.41 -32.35 -33.35
N THR A 14 -16.15 -31.78 -34.53
CA THR A 14 -15.37 -30.53 -34.66
C THR A 14 -16.13 -29.35 -34.06
N ILE A 15 -17.44 -29.23 -34.26
CA ILE A 15 -18.26 -28.19 -33.63
C ILE A 15 -18.23 -28.31 -32.10
N LEU A 16 -18.40 -29.52 -31.55
CA LEU A 16 -18.36 -29.74 -30.09
C LEU A 16 -17.00 -29.40 -29.47
N ILE A 17 -15.88 -29.73 -30.14
CA ILE A 17 -14.54 -29.39 -29.68
C ILE A 17 -14.31 -27.87 -29.73
N THR A 18 -14.75 -27.20 -30.80
CA THR A 18 -14.62 -25.73 -30.89
C THR A 18 -15.47 -25.01 -29.83
N LEU A 19 -16.68 -25.49 -29.56
CA LEU A 19 -17.55 -24.94 -28.52
C LEU A 19 -16.96 -25.17 -27.12
N ALA A 20 -16.40 -26.36 -26.86
CA ALA A 20 -15.70 -26.65 -25.61
C ALA A 20 -14.46 -25.77 -25.42
N CYS A 21 -13.65 -25.56 -26.47
CA CYS A 21 -12.51 -24.64 -26.42
C CYS A 21 -12.94 -23.18 -26.17
N LEU A 22 -14.03 -22.72 -26.79
CA LEU A 22 -14.59 -21.38 -26.58
C LEU A 22 -15.08 -21.19 -25.13
N VAL A 23 -15.75 -22.20 -24.56
CA VAL A 23 -16.19 -22.19 -23.15
C VAL A 23 -14.99 -22.25 -22.20
N LEU A 24 -13.97 -23.08 -22.49
CA LEU A 24 -12.73 -23.10 -21.70
C LEU A 24 -11.95 -21.78 -21.77
N SER A 25 -11.92 -21.08 -22.91
CA SER A 25 -11.27 -19.77 -23.03
C SER A 25 -12.04 -18.64 -22.31
N ALA A 26 -13.35 -18.78 -22.15
CA ALA A 26 -14.17 -17.81 -21.39
C ALA A 26 -13.93 -17.89 -19.88
N HIS A 27 -13.43 -19.02 -19.36
CA HIS A 27 -13.19 -19.24 -17.93
C HIS A 27 -11.77 -18.87 -17.45
N LEU A 28 -10.87 -18.47 -18.35
CA LEU A 28 -9.46 -18.17 -18.04
C LEU A 28 -9.09 -16.69 -18.30
N SER A 29 -10.08 -15.80 -18.39
CA SER A 29 -9.81 -14.36 -18.46
C SER A 29 -9.51 -13.84 -17.06
N ASP A 30 -8.23 -13.91 -16.64
CA ASP A 30 -7.81 -13.18 -15.44
C ASP A 30 -7.99 -11.68 -15.70
N ALA A 31 -8.77 -11.00 -14.88
CA ALA A 31 -9.08 -9.58 -15.10
C ALA A 31 -7.86 -8.74 -14.76
N GLN A 32 -6.99 -8.52 -15.74
CA GLN A 32 -5.76 -7.74 -15.57
C GLN A 32 -6.08 -6.29 -15.17
N LEU A 33 -5.31 -5.75 -14.21
CA LEU A 33 -5.41 -4.34 -13.84
C LEU A 33 -5.07 -3.44 -15.03
N THR A 34 -5.84 -2.37 -15.22
CA THR A 34 -5.65 -1.39 -16.30
C THR A 34 -5.82 0.04 -15.77
N PRO A 35 -4.98 1.01 -16.19
CA PRO A 35 -5.13 2.40 -15.77
C PRO A 35 -6.44 3.07 -16.21
N THR A 36 -7.17 2.46 -17.15
CA THR A 36 -8.41 3.00 -17.73
C THR A 36 -9.68 2.34 -17.17
N PHE A 37 -9.57 1.54 -16.10
CA PHE A 37 -10.67 0.72 -15.58
C PHE A 37 -11.95 1.51 -15.27
N TYR A 38 -11.80 2.74 -14.75
CA TYR A 38 -12.91 3.62 -14.38
C TYR A 38 -13.18 4.76 -15.37
N ASP A 39 -12.55 4.79 -16.54
CA ASP A 39 -12.65 5.92 -17.49
C ASP A 39 -14.09 6.16 -17.97
N THR A 40 -14.91 5.11 -18.02
CA THR A 40 -16.33 5.19 -18.38
C THR A 40 -17.25 5.22 -17.16
N SER A 41 -16.98 4.36 -16.17
CA SER A 41 -17.91 4.13 -15.04
C SER A 41 -17.76 5.14 -13.91
N CYS A 42 -16.58 5.72 -13.72
CA CYS A 42 -16.35 6.80 -12.77
C CYS A 42 -15.22 7.74 -13.24
N PRO A 43 -15.41 8.49 -14.34
CA PRO A 43 -14.34 9.29 -14.98
C PRO A 43 -13.72 10.34 -14.06
N ASN A 44 -14.43 10.79 -13.02
CA ASN A 44 -13.98 11.82 -12.10
C ASN A 44 -13.34 11.29 -10.82
N VAL A 45 -13.16 9.96 -10.66
CA VAL A 45 -12.65 9.36 -9.42
C VAL A 45 -11.33 9.99 -8.95
N THR A 46 -10.36 10.16 -9.86
CA THR A 46 -9.06 10.76 -9.53
C THR A 46 -9.18 12.20 -9.06
N ASN A 47 -10.09 12.98 -9.65
CA ASN A 47 -10.32 14.37 -9.26
C ASN A 47 -10.97 14.45 -7.87
N ILE A 48 -11.96 13.60 -7.59
CA ILE A 48 -12.63 13.55 -6.28
C ILE A 48 -11.62 13.20 -5.17
N VAL A 49 -10.80 12.18 -5.41
CA VAL A 49 -9.75 11.77 -4.46
C VAL A 49 -8.74 12.91 -4.26
N ARG A 50 -8.27 13.53 -5.35
CA ARG A 50 -7.33 14.65 -5.30
C ARG A 50 -7.86 15.83 -4.49
N GLU A 51 -9.08 16.27 -4.74
CA GLU A 51 -9.70 17.40 -4.04
C GLU A 51 -9.90 17.11 -2.54
N THR A 52 -10.24 15.87 -2.19
CA THR A 52 -10.34 15.45 -0.78
C THR A 52 -8.98 15.61 -0.08
N ILE A 53 -7.90 15.17 -0.71
CA ILE A 53 -6.54 15.29 -0.16
C ILE A 53 -6.09 16.75 -0.10
N ILE A 54 -6.35 17.56 -1.13
CA ILE A 54 -6.03 19.00 -1.14
C ILE A 54 -6.70 19.71 0.04
N ASN A 55 -7.97 19.42 0.30
CA ASN A 55 -8.69 20.03 1.40
C ASN A 55 -8.11 19.62 2.75
N GLU A 56 -7.80 18.33 2.93
CA GLU A 56 -7.22 17.83 4.18
C GLU A 56 -5.80 18.36 4.43
N LEU A 57 -4.99 18.53 3.38
CA LEU A 57 -3.64 19.10 3.49
C LEU A 57 -3.61 20.51 4.12
N ARG A 58 -4.73 21.24 4.11
CA ARG A 58 -4.84 22.57 4.74
C ARG A 58 -4.82 22.50 6.27
N SER A 59 -5.37 21.44 6.85
CA SER A 59 -5.42 21.20 8.30
C SER A 59 -4.38 20.19 8.77
N ASP A 60 -4.00 19.26 7.90
CA ASP A 60 -3.02 18.21 8.17
C ASP A 60 -2.01 18.07 7.03
N PRO A 61 -0.89 18.81 7.08
CA PRO A 61 0.19 18.70 6.10
C PRO A 61 0.84 17.29 6.03
N ARG A 62 0.58 16.40 6.99
CA ARG A 62 1.14 15.04 7.04
C ARG A 62 0.26 14.03 6.31
N ILE A 63 -0.95 14.40 5.87
CA ILE A 63 -1.91 13.41 5.36
C ILE A 63 -1.40 12.68 4.11
N ALA A 64 -0.71 13.38 3.20
CA ALA A 64 -0.17 12.77 2.00
C ALA A 64 0.83 11.63 2.31
N ALA A 65 1.76 11.85 3.24
CA ALA A 65 2.68 10.81 3.69
C ALA A 65 1.96 9.66 4.41
N SER A 66 0.90 9.99 5.16
CA SER A 66 0.10 8.99 5.89
C SER A 66 -0.65 8.06 4.94
N ILE A 67 -1.26 8.60 3.88
CA ILE A 67 -1.99 7.84 2.86
C ILE A 67 -1.04 6.95 2.06
N LEU A 68 0.12 7.46 1.64
CA LEU A 68 1.13 6.63 0.97
C LEU A 68 1.52 5.43 1.83
N ARG A 69 1.74 5.64 3.14
CA ARG A 69 2.07 4.57 4.08
C ARG A 69 0.92 3.58 4.26
N LEU A 70 -0.34 4.03 4.29
CA LEU A 70 -1.50 3.14 4.34
C LEU A 70 -1.54 2.19 3.14
N HIS A 71 -1.29 2.71 1.92
CA HIS A 71 -1.24 1.86 0.73
C HIS A 71 -0.08 0.86 0.76
N PHE A 72 1.10 1.27 1.21
CA PHE A 72 2.23 0.35 1.44
C PHE A 72 1.85 -0.76 2.43
N HIS A 73 1.19 -0.41 3.54
CA HIS A 73 0.80 -1.39 4.56
C HIS A 73 -0.33 -2.32 4.08
N ASP A 74 -1.25 -1.83 3.25
CA ASP A 74 -2.25 -2.65 2.57
C ASP A 74 -1.55 -3.71 1.70
N CYS A 75 -0.75 -3.26 0.72
CA CYS A 75 -0.12 -4.14 -0.25
C CYS A 75 0.83 -5.20 0.35
N PHE A 76 1.42 -4.93 1.52
CA PHE A 76 2.32 -5.88 2.19
C PHE A 76 1.57 -6.98 2.95
N VAL A 77 0.24 -6.89 3.07
CA VAL A 77 -0.59 -7.82 3.84
C VAL A 77 -1.70 -8.36 2.94
N ASN A 78 -1.53 -9.58 2.46
CA ASN A 78 -2.45 -10.25 1.52
C ASN A 78 -2.61 -9.55 0.14
N GLY A 79 -1.80 -8.52 -0.15
CA GLY A 79 -1.88 -7.74 -1.38
C GLY A 79 -2.72 -6.48 -1.20
N CYS A 80 -2.86 -5.68 -2.27
CA CYS A 80 -3.56 -4.40 -2.17
C CYS A 80 -5.09 -4.63 -2.23
N ASP A 81 -5.70 -5.09 -1.14
CA ASP A 81 -7.10 -5.52 -1.07
C ASP A 81 -7.95 -4.71 -0.07
N ALA A 82 -7.40 -3.60 0.43
CA ALA A 82 -7.99 -2.73 1.45
C ALA A 82 -8.32 -3.43 2.78
N SER A 83 -7.73 -4.59 3.07
CA SER A 83 -7.88 -5.30 4.33
C SER A 83 -7.50 -4.45 5.55
N ILE A 84 -6.48 -3.59 5.42
CA ILE A 84 -6.05 -2.65 6.46
C ILE A 84 -7.15 -1.66 6.89
N LEU A 85 -8.14 -1.40 6.03
CA LEU A 85 -9.19 -0.42 6.30
C LEU A 85 -10.31 -0.98 7.18
N LEU A 86 -10.46 -2.30 7.26
CA LEU A 86 -11.49 -2.96 8.05
C LEU A 86 -11.32 -2.71 9.55
N ASP A 87 -12.43 -2.40 10.23
CA ASP A 87 -12.52 -2.36 11.68
C ASP A 87 -12.72 -3.76 12.26
N ASN A 88 -12.57 -3.86 13.58
CA ASN A 88 -12.66 -5.11 14.31
C ASN A 88 -14.08 -5.70 14.23
N THR A 89 -14.19 -7.02 14.11
CA THR A 89 -15.47 -7.73 14.13
C THR A 89 -15.41 -8.91 15.11
N THR A 90 -16.52 -9.65 15.25
CA THR A 90 -16.51 -10.89 16.05
C THR A 90 -15.78 -12.05 15.37
N SER A 91 -15.54 -11.99 14.06
CA SER A 91 -14.93 -13.07 13.27
C SER A 91 -13.46 -12.84 12.91
N PHE A 92 -12.98 -11.59 12.90
CA PHE A 92 -11.58 -11.28 12.64
C PHE A 92 -11.11 -10.02 13.39
N GLN A 93 -9.82 -9.99 13.70
CA GLN A 93 -9.15 -8.84 14.31
C GLN A 93 -8.66 -7.86 13.24
N THR A 94 -8.89 -6.56 13.46
CA THR A 94 -8.38 -5.50 12.57
C THR A 94 -6.86 -5.45 12.52
N GLU A 95 -6.31 -5.17 11.34
CA GLU A 95 -4.89 -4.89 11.18
C GLU A 95 -4.44 -3.57 11.81
N LYS A 96 -5.37 -2.66 12.11
CA LYS A 96 -5.08 -1.38 12.75
C LYS A 96 -4.38 -1.55 14.10
N ASP A 97 -4.58 -2.70 14.76
CA ASP A 97 -3.96 -3.06 16.03
C ASP A 97 -2.61 -3.78 15.88
N ALA A 98 -2.20 -4.15 14.66
CA ALA A 98 -0.91 -4.82 14.44
C ALA A 98 0.26 -3.91 14.83
N VAL A 99 1.41 -4.48 15.22
CA VAL A 99 2.55 -3.71 15.79
C VAL A 99 3.01 -2.55 14.88
N GLY A 100 2.99 -2.74 13.55
CA GLY A 100 3.34 -1.70 12.58
C GLY A 100 2.29 -0.59 12.39
N ASN A 101 1.05 -0.84 12.84
CA ASN A 101 -0.12 0.02 12.66
C ASN A 101 -0.56 0.71 13.95
N ALA A 102 -0.56 0.00 15.08
CA ALA A 102 -1.04 0.49 16.36
C ALA A 102 -0.30 1.76 16.79
N ASN A 103 -1.07 2.82 17.09
CA ASN A 103 -0.53 4.14 17.44
C ASN A 103 0.50 4.64 16.41
N SER A 104 0.31 4.34 15.13
CA SER A 104 1.27 4.63 14.05
C SER A 104 0.58 4.98 12.73
N ALA A 105 -0.18 4.03 12.16
CA ALA A 105 -0.99 4.24 10.97
C ALA A 105 -2.10 5.26 11.26
N ARG A 106 -2.39 6.13 10.27
CA ARG A 106 -3.37 7.21 10.40
C ARG A 106 -3.89 7.64 9.04
N GLY A 107 -4.98 8.40 9.03
CA GLY A 107 -5.63 8.91 7.82
C GLY A 107 -6.91 8.16 7.44
N PHE A 108 -7.31 7.14 8.19
CA PHE A 108 -8.54 6.36 7.93
C PHE A 108 -9.80 7.23 7.73
N PRO A 109 -10.10 8.26 8.55
CA PRO A 109 -11.29 9.10 8.33
C PRO A 109 -11.26 9.90 7.01
N VAL A 110 -10.06 10.18 6.49
CA VAL A 110 -9.89 10.87 5.21
C VAL A 110 -10.20 9.89 4.07
N ILE A 111 -9.83 8.61 4.24
CA ILE A 111 -10.22 7.52 3.33
C ILE A 111 -11.75 7.36 3.32
N ASP A 112 -12.41 7.42 4.48
CA ASP A 112 -13.87 7.37 4.56
C ASP A 112 -14.53 8.58 3.88
N THR A 113 -13.96 9.77 4.06
CA THR A 113 -14.44 11.02 3.44
C THR A 113 -14.37 10.95 1.92
N MET A 114 -13.24 10.50 1.36
CA MET A 114 -13.11 10.32 -0.09
C MET A 114 -14.04 9.21 -0.59
N LYS A 115 -14.21 8.11 0.17
CA LYS A 115 -15.13 7.02 -0.21
C LYS A 115 -16.56 7.51 -0.31
N ALA A 116 -17.03 8.25 0.68
CA ALA A 116 -18.37 8.82 0.66
C ALA A 116 -18.56 9.83 -0.50
N ALA A 117 -17.52 10.58 -0.88
CA ALA A 117 -17.57 11.46 -2.04
C ALA A 117 -17.62 10.67 -3.37
N VAL A 118 -16.83 9.62 -3.49
CA VAL A 118 -16.81 8.73 -4.66
C VAL A 118 -18.14 7.98 -4.79
N GLU A 119 -18.68 7.40 -3.72
CA GLU A 119 -19.98 6.70 -3.74
C GLU A 119 -21.15 7.62 -4.11
N ARG A 120 -21.10 8.91 -3.75
CA ARG A 120 -22.10 9.88 -4.21
C ARG A 120 -22.02 10.15 -5.72
N ALA A 121 -20.83 10.08 -6.31
CA ALA A 121 -20.61 10.36 -7.72
C ALA A 121 -20.81 9.13 -8.61
N CYS A 122 -20.35 7.96 -8.15
CA CYS A 122 -20.40 6.69 -8.87
C CYS A 122 -20.71 5.54 -7.89
N PRO A 123 -21.98 5.37 -7.50
CA PRO A 123 -22.38 4.38 -6.52
C PRO A 123 -21.91 2.96 -6.88
N ARG A 124 -21.42 2.21 -5.88
CA ARG A 124 -21.05 0.78 -6.00
C ARG A 124 -20.05 0.47 -7.12
N THR A 125 -19.21 1.43 -7.48
CA THR A 125 -18.33 1.33 -8.65
C THR A 125 -16.86 1.17 -8.28
N VAL A 126 -16.34 2.01 -7.38
CA VAL A 126 -14.90 2.07 -7.08
C VAL A 126 -14.61 1.32 -5.78
N SER A 127 -13.74 0.32 -5.81
CA SER A 127 -13.32 -0.42 -4.60
C SER A 127 -12.51 0.48 -3.66
N CYS A 128 -12.50 0.13 -2.37
CA CYS A 128 -11.63 0.80 -1.41
C CYS A 128 -10.14 0.58 -1.72
N ALA A 129 -9.78 -0.59 -2.25
CA ALA A 129 -8.42 -0.93 -2.68
C ALA A 129 -7.91 0.01 -3.79
N ASP A 130 -8.70 0.22 -4.83
CA ASP A 130 -8.33 1.14 -5.91
C ASP A 130 -8.37 2.60 -5.46
N MET A 131 -9.34 2.97 -4.62
CA MET A 131 -9.40 4.31 -4.06
C MET A 131 -8.15 4.64 -3.24
N LEU A 132 -7.68 3.72 -2.39
CA LEU A 132 -6.44 3.89 -1.62
C LEU A 132 -5.20 3.96 -2.54
N THR A 133 -5.17 3.17 -3.61
CA THR A 133 -4.11 3.20 -4.63
C THR A 133 -4.05 4.56 -5.34
N ILE A 134 -5.20 5.10 -5.76
CA ILE A 134 -5.30 6.44 -6.36
C ILE A 134 -4.88 7.50 -5.33
N ALA A 135 -5.32 7.37 -4.09
CA ALA A 135 -5.02 8.33 -3.03
C ALA A 135 -3.52 8.39 -2.72
N ALA A 136 -2.81 7.26 -2.72
CA ALA A 136 -1.36 7.21 -2.57
C ALA A 136 -0.64 7.91 -3.73
N GLN A 137 -1.04 7.64 -4.97
CA GLN A 137 -0.47 8.30 -6.15
C GLN A 137 -0.71 9.82 -6.12
N GLN A 138 -1.93 10.26 -5.83
CA GLN A 138 -2.26 11.69 -5.73
C GLN A 138 -1.51 12.36 -4.58
N SER A 139 -1.34 11.68 -3.44
CA SER A 139 -0.57 12.18 -2.31
C SER A 139 0.89 12.47 -2.69
N VAL A 140 1.52 11.56 -3.45
CA VAL A 140 2.90 11.75 -3.96
C VAL A 140 2.96 12.95 -4.91
N THR A 141 2.05 13.05 -5.88
CA THR A 141 2.03 14.19 -6.82
C THR A 141 1.76 15.52 -6.12
N LEU A 142 0.84 15.56 -5.16
CA LEU A 142 0.52 16.79 -4.41
C LEU A 142 1.68 17.25 -3.52
N ALA A 143 2.54 16.33 -3.08
CA ALA A 143 3.77 16.64 -2.38
C ALA A 143 4.94 17.05 -3.31
N GLY A 144 4.72 17.14 -4.64
CA GLY A 144 5.74 17.54 -5.62
C GLY A 144 6.46 16.38 -6.33
N GLY A 145 6.03 15.15 -6.07
CA GLY A 145 6.58 13.95 -6.70
C GLY A 145 6.08 13.71 -8.13
N PRO A 146 6.39 12.54 -8.72
CA PRO A 146 5.97 12.22 -10.07
C PRO A 146 4.45 12.10 -10.18
N SER A 147 3.94 12.23 -11.41
CA SER A 147 2.55 11.96 -11.77
C SER A 147 2.49 10.79 -12.75
N TRP A 148 1.58 9.85 -12.51
CA TRP A 148 1.36 8.70 -13.36
C TRP A 148 -0.06 8.17 -13.18
N ARG A 149 -0.55 7.38 -14.14
CA ARG A 149 -1.81 6.65 -13.98
C ARG A 149 -1.51 5.27 -13.39
N VAL A 150 -2.07 4.98 -12.22
CA VAL A 150 -1.97 3.67 -11.57
C VAL A 150 -2.83 2.64 -12.31
N PRO A 151 -2.41 1.36 -12.43
CA PRO A 151 -3.31 0.28 -12.81
C PRO A 151 -4.44 0.10 -11.80
N LEU A 152 -5.67 -0.11 -12.27
CA LEU A 152 -6.90 -0.20 -11.47
C LEU A 152 -7.71 -1.44 -11.89
N GLY A 153 -8.71 -1.80 -11.09
CA GLY A 153 -9.52 -3.02 -11.21
C GLY A 153 -9.43 -3.94 -9.99
N ARG A 154 -8.84 -3.48 -8.88
CA ARG A 154 -8.75 -4.25 -7.63
C ARG A 154 -10.11 -4.30 -6.95
N ARG A 155 -10.30 -5.32 -6.14
CA ARG A 155 -11.50 -5.53 -5.32
C ARG A 155 -11.12 -5.70 -3.86
N ASP A 156 -12.12 -5.50 -3.01
CA ASP A 156 -11.94 -5.41 -1.57
C ASP A 156 -11.99 -6.80 -0.92
N SER A 157 -11.15 -6.99 0.09
CA SER A 157 -11.11 -8.20 0.90
C SER A 157 -12.40 -8.38 1.73
N LEU A 158 -12.63 -9.62 2.14
CA LEU A 158 -13.78 -10.00 2.99
C LEU A 158 -13.39 -10.20 4.46
N GLN A 159 -12.13 -9.92 4.81
CA GLN A 159 -11.59 -10.03 6.17
C GLN A 159 -10.26 -9.26 6.28
N ALA A 160 -9.87 -8.95 7.52
CA ALA A 160 -8.56 -8.38 7.85
C ALA A 160 -7.59 -9.47 8.33
N PHE A 161 -6.28 -9.21 8.24
CA PHE A 161 -5.23 -10.20 8.51
C PHE A 161 -4.22 -9.75 9.58
N PHE A 162 -4.67 -9.47 10.80
CA PHE A 162 -3.82 -9.00 11.93
C PHE A 162 -2.49 -9.77 12.09
N ASN A 163 -2.54 -11.11 12.07
CA ASN A 163 -1.34 -11.94 12.25
C ASN A 163 -0.36 -11.80 11.07
N LEU A 164 -0.89 -11.75 9.84
CA LEU A 164 -0.07 -11.56 8.64
C LEU A 164 0.53 -10.15 8.62
N SER A 165 -0.22 -9.15 9.06
CA SER A 165 0.27 -7.77 9.23
C SER A 165 1.44 -7.71 10.22
N THR A 166 1.35 -8.42 11.34
CA THR A 166 2.44 -8.52 12.32
C THR A 166 3.67 -9.25 11.77
N ALA A 167 3.48 -10.22 10.86
CA ALA A 167 4.57 -10.99 10.27
C ALA A 167 5.26 -10.28 9.08
N ASN A 168 4.49 -9.60 8.23
CA ASN A 168 4.98 -9.11 6.94
C ASN A 168 5.51 -7.67 6.99
N LEU A 169 4.96 -6.81 7.85
CA LEU A 169 5.36 -5.41 7.89
C LEU A 169 6.80 -5.26 8.42
N PRO A 170 7.71 -4.62 7.68
CA PRO A 170 9.10 -4.51 8.09
C PRO A 170 9.27 -3.61 9.32
N SER A 171 10.11 -4.05 10.25
CA SER A 171 10.48 -3.29 11.44
C SER A 171 11.54 -2.24 11.12
N PRO A 172 11.52 -1.04 11.74
CA PRO A 172 12.56 -0.02 11.57
C PRO A 172 13.93 -0.43 12.12
N PHE A 173 14.01 -1.59 12.80
CA PHE A 173 15.23 -2.15 13.39
C PHE A 173 15.83 -3.30 12.59
N PHE A 174 15.23 -3.65 11.45
CA PHE A 174 15.75 -4.70 10.58
C PHE A 174 17.12 -4.36 10.02
N THR A 175 17.94 -5.39 9.90
CA THR A 175 19.13 -5.41 9.06
C THR A 175 18.74 -5.43 7.59
N LEU A 176 19.66 -5.06 6.69
CA LEU A 176 19.42 -5.07 5.25
C LEU A 176 19.00 -6.46 4.72
N PRO A 177 19.60 -7.59 5.16
CA PRO A 177 19.12 -8.92 4.77
C PRO A 177 17.68 -9.19 5.20
N GLU A 178 17.29 -8.83 6.42
CA GLU A 178 15.91 -9.00 6.91
C GLU A 178 14.93 -8.12 6.10
N LEU A 179 15.33 -6.89 5.79
CA LEU A 179 14.53 -5.98 4.97
C LEU A 179 14.35 -6.50 3.54
N LYS A 180 15.42 -7.00 2.91
CA LYS A 180 15.34 -7.67 1.59
C LYS A 180 14.47 -8.92 1.63
N ALA A 181 14.50 -9.69 2.72
CA ALA A 181 13.67 -10.87 2.89
C ALA A 181 12.19 -10.50 3.01
N SER A 182 11.86 -9.46 3.79
CA SER A 182 10.50 -8.93 3.93
C SER A 182 9.90 -8.49 2.59
N PHE A 183 10.66 -7.74 1.77
CA PHE A 183 10.20 -7.34 0.43
C PHE A 183 10.02 -8.54 -0.51
N ARG A 184 10.95 -9.49 -0.50
CA ARG A 184 10.86 -10.70 -1.32
C ARG A 184 9.67 -11.57 -0.93
N ASN A 185 9.33 -11.63 0.35
CA ASN A 185 8.19 -12.39 0.86
C ASN A 185 6.85 -11.97 0.24
N VAL A 186 6.73 -10.72 -0.17
CA VAL A 186 5.54 -10.17 -0.84
C VAL A 186 5.70 -10.04 -2.37
N GLY A 187 6.77 -10.62 -2.93
CA GLY A 187 7.01 -10.63 -4.37
C GLY A 187 7.82 -9.45 -4.93
N LEU A 188 8.38 -8.59 -4.06
CA LEU A 188 9.29 -7.50 -4.44
C LEU A 188 10.73 -7.94 -4.26
N ASP A 189 11.26 -8.66 -5.23
CA ASP A 189 12.55 -9.34 -5.17
C ASP A 189 13.75 -8.48 -5.61
N ARG A 190 13.52 -7.30 -6.21
CA ARG A 190 14.59 -6.46 -6.76
C ARG A 190 15.13 -5.50 -5.71
N PRO A 191 16.46 -5.29 -5.63
CA PRO A 191 17.03 -4.21 -4.81
C PRO A 191 16.47 -2.83 -5.16
N SER A 192 16.10 -2.60 -6.43
CA SER A 192 15.45 -1.37 -6.87
C SER A 192 14.06 -1.15 -6.25
N ASP A 193 13.30 -2.22 -6.00
CA ASP A 193 11.99 -2.10 -5.33
C ASP A 193 12.18 -1.56 -3.92
N LEU A 194 13.10 -2.18 -3.17
CA LEU A 194 13.44 -1.75 -1.82
C LEU A 194 13.95 -0.30 -1.80
N VAL A 195 14.99 0.01 -2.56
CA VAL A 195 15.64 1.33 -2.49
C VAL A 195 14.70 2.44 -2.98
N ALA A 196 13.89 2.18 -4.02
CA ALA A 196 12.94 3.17 -4.52
C ALA A 196 11.79 3.39 -3.52
N LEU A 197 11.15 2.33 -3.02
CA LEU A 197 10.02 2.45 -2.09
C LEU A 197 10.42 3.04 -0.73
N SER A 198 11.65 2.79 -0.27
CA SER A 198 12.22 3.50 0.90
C SER A 198 12.32 5.02 0.69
N GLY A 199 12.36 5.48 -0.56
CA GLY A 199 12.24 6.91 -0.91
C GLY A 199 10.91 7.53 -0.46
N GLY A 200 9.91 6.73 -0.10
CA GLY A 200 8.71 7.21 0.61
C GLY A 200 9.00 7.92 1.94
N HIS A 201 10.20 7.74 2.52
CA HIS A 201 10.69 8.50 3.67
C HIS A 201 11.29 9.87 3.32
N THR A 202 11.15 10.36 2.08
CA THR A 202 11.49 11.75 1.73
C THR A 202 10.60 12.80 2.38
N PHE A 203 9.49 12.38 3.02
CA PHE A 203 8.54 13.24 3.70
C PHE A 203 7.84 12.46 4.83
N GLY A 204 7.08 13.17 5.65
CA GLY A 204 6.35 12.58 6.78
C GLY A 204 7.17 12.49 8.06
N LYS A 205 6.60 11.84 9.07
CA LYS A 205 7.15 11.84 10.43
C LYS A 205 7.35 10.43 10.97
N ASN A 206 8.31 10.33 11.87
CA ASN A 206 8.64 9.15 12.67
C ASN A 206 8.58 9.49 14.17
N GLN A 207 8.21 8.52 15.00
CA GLN A 207 8.21 8.69 16.46
C GLN A 207 9.60 8.44 17.04
N CYS A 208 9.98 9.19 18.07
CA CYS A 208 11.24 9.01 18.79
C CYS A 208 11.50 7.56 19.23
N ARG A 209 10.46 6.81 19.63
CA ARG A 209 10.55 5.38 20.03
C ARG A 209 11.31 4.52 19.03
N PHE A 210 11.25 4.85 17.74
CA PHE A 210 11.87 4.06 16.66
C PHE A 210 13.35 4.42 16.42
N ILE A 211 13.89 5.45 17.07
CA ILE A 211 15.30 5.83 16.94
C ILE A 211 16.08 5.80 18.26
N MET A 212 15.41 5.65 19.42
CA MET A 212 16.06 5.65 20.74
C MET A 212 17.28 4.71 20.82
N ARG A 213 17.18 3.51 20.22
CA ARG A 213 18.30 2.55 20.15
C ARG A 213 19.50 3.16 19.42
N ARG A 214 19.30 3.79 18.26
CA ARG A 214 20.37 4.45 17.50
C ARG A 214 20.98 5.63 18.24
N LEU A 215 20.19 6.34 19.05
CA LEU A 215 20.66 7.54 19.74
C LEU A 215 21.48 7.24 21.01
N TYR A 216 21.22 6.13 21.69
CA TYR A 216 21.74 5.91 23.05
C TYR A 216 22.35 4.54 23.32
N ASN A 217 21.83 3.47 22.73
CA ASN A 217 22.29 2.11 22.99
C ASN A 217 22.02 1.20 21.79
N PHE A 218 22.85 1.35 20.77
CA PHE A 218 22.70 0.63 19.52
C PHE A 218 23.28 -0.78 19.70
N SER A 219 22.47 -1.80 19.42
CA SER A 219 22.86 -3.22 19.54
C SER A 219 23.50 -3.58 20.90
N ASN A 220 22.99 -3.02 22.00
CA ASN A 220 23.46 -3.25 23.37
C ASN A 220 24.92 -2.84 23.65
N THR A 221 25.48 -1.95 22.83
CA THR A 221 26.87 -1.46 22.98
C THR A 221 27.04 -0.38 24.06
N GLY A 222 25.94 0.20 24.55
CA GLY A 222 25.97 1.40 25.41
C GLY A 222 26.35 2.68 24.66
N LEU A 223 26.46 2.63 23.32
CA LEU A 223 26.88 3.72 22.46
C LEU A 223 25.83 4.00 21.36
N PRO A 224 25.82 5.20 20.76
CA PRO A 224 24.99 5.47 19.58
C PRO A 224 25.44 4.62 18.37
N ASP A 225 24.55 4.50 17.38
CA ASP A 225 24.84 3.87 16.10
C ASP A 225 26.01 4.58 15.40
N PRO A 226 27.12 3.88 15.08
CA PRO A 226 28.29 4.50 14.44
C PRO A 226 28.03 4.97 13.01
N THR A 227 26.93 4.54 12.38
CA THR A 227 26.51 4.97 11.04
C THR A 227 25.62 6.21 11.04
N LEU A 228 25.35 6.80 12.22
CA LEU A 228 24.62 8.05 12.35
C LEU A 228 25.58 9.23 12.47
N ASN A 229 25.46 10.20 11.57
CA ASN A 229 26.25 11.42 11.57
C ASN A 229 26.22 12.09 12.95
N THR A 230 27.38 12.39 13.52
CA THR A 230 27.49 12.87 14.91
C THR A 230 26.86 14.23 15.15
N THR A 231 26.82 15.12 14.14
CA THR A 231 26.12 16.41 14.25
C THR A 231 24.61 16.22 14.24
N TYR A 232 24.12 15.34 13.36
CA TYR A 232 22.69 15.01 13.32
C TYR A 232 22.25 14.23 14.56
N LEU A 233 23.11 13.36 15.10
CA LEU A 233 22.90 12.69 16.39
C LEU A 233 22.62 13.70 17.52
N GLN A 234 23.39 14.78 17.63
CA GLN A 234 23.12 15.80 18.66
C GLN A 234 21.78 16.49 18.45
N THR A 235 21.42 16.77 17.19
CA THR A 235 20.11 17.32 16.84
C THR A 235 18.99 16.37 17.28
N LEU A 236 19.09 15.09 16.92
CA LEU A 236 18.09 14.07 17.27
C LEU A 236 18.01 13.82 18.78
N ARG A 237 19.12 13.89 19.53
CA ARG A 237 19.10 13.79 21.00
C ARG A 237 18.41 14.98 21.66
N GLY A 238 18.46 16.17 21.06
CA GLY A 238 17.70 17.33 21.50
C GLY A 238 16.19 17.17 21.29
N LEU A 239 15.80 16.56 20.16
CA LEU A 239 14.39 16.30 19.82
C LEU A 239 13.82 15.09 20.57
N CYS A 240 14.65 14.07 20.82
CA CYS A 240 14.28 12.80 21.44
C CYS A 240 15.18 12.50 22.64
N PRO A 241 15.08 13.26 23.76
CA PRO A 241 15.92 13.05 24.93
C PRO A 241 15.68 11.67 25.55
N LEU A 242 16.69 11.10 26.22
CA LEU A 242 16.68 9.71 26.74
C LEU A 242 15.44 9.36 27.57
N ASN A 243 14.98 10.29 28.41
CA ASN A 243 13.79 10.15 29.26
C ASN A 243 12.63 11.04 28.77
N GLY A 244 12.59 11.33 27.47
CA GLY A 244 11.59 12.19 26.83
C GLY A 244 10.32 11.47 26.41
N ASN A 245 9.42 12.24 25.79
CA ASN A 245 8.21 11.70 25.17
C ASN A 245 8.58 10.86 23.93
N GLN A 246 8.47 9.53 24.03
CA GLN A 246 8.82 8.65 22.92
C GLN A 246 7.83 8.71 21.73
N SER A 247 6.65 9.29 21.92
CA SER A 247 5.67 9.55 20.86
C SER A 247 5.90 10.89 20.14
N ALA A 248 6.88 11.70 20.59
CA ALA A 248 7.24 12.93 19.89
C ALA A 248 7.67 12.62 18.45
N LEU A 249 7.28 13.51 17.53
CA LEU A 249 7.44 13.32 16.09
C LEU A 249 8.66 14.09 15.59
N VAL A 250 9.48 13.40 14.81
CA VAL A 250 10.59 13.98 14.05
C VAL A 250 10.39 13.72 12.56
N ASP A 251 10.93 14.59 11.72
CA ASP A 251 10.87 14.46 10.26
C ASP A 251 11.79 13.35 9.76
N PHE A 252 11.30 12.52 8.83
CA PHE A 252 12.15 11.54 8.15
C PHE A 252 13.24 12.21 7.31
N ASP A 253 12.87 13.26 6.58
CA ASP A 253 13.79 14.07 5.80
C ASP A 253 14.06 15.41 6.50
N LEU A 254 15.32 15.62 6.90
CA LEU A 254 15.76 16.87 7.51
C LEU A 254 15.96 18.03 6.52
N ARG A 255 15.92 17.77 5.20
CA ARG A 255 16.13 18.80 4.17
C ARG A 255 14.82 19.42 3.72
N THR A 256 13.84 18.58 3.40
CA THR A 256 12.59 18.97 2.74
C THR A 256 11.42 18.17 3.31
N PRO A 257 11.04 18.38 4.60
CA PRO A 257 10.23 17.42 5.35
C PRO A 257 8.82 17.07 4.83
N THR A 258 8.30 17.89 3.91
CA THR A 258 6.95 17.77 3.35
C THR A 258 6.94 17.65 1.83
N VAL A 259 8.11 17.67 1.18
CA VAL A 259 8.23 17.60 -0.28
C VAL A 259 8.66 16.19 -0.68
N PHE A 260 8.01 15.65 -1.70
CA PHE A 260 8.39 14.38 -2.30
C PHE A 260 9.48 14.60 -3.34
N ASP A 261 10.75 14.44 -2.95
CA ASP A 261 11.90 14.60 -3.82
C ASP A 261 13.00 13.56 -3.54
N ASN A 262 14.22 13.78 -4.04
CA ASN A 262 15.33 12.84 -3.88
C ASN A 262 16.27 13.16 -2.70
N LYS A 263 15.94 14.12 -1.83
CA LYS A 263 16.81 14.53 -0.70
C LYS A 263 16.97 13.44 0.34
N TYR A 264 16.00 12.53 0.48
CA TYR A 264 16.15 11.28 1.22
C TYR A 264 17.49 10.58 0.93
N TYR A 265 17.83 10.36 -0.33
CA TYR A 265 19.05 9.65 -0.72
C TYR A 265 20.33 10.49 -0.47
N VAL A 266 20.22 11.81 -0.57
CA VAL A 266 21.32 12.73 -0.19
C VAL A 266 21.60 12.60 1.30
N ASN A 267 20.58 12.44 2.15
CA ASN A 267 20.73 12.20 3.59
C ASN A 267 21.54 10.91 3.83
N LEU A 268 21.21 9.82 3.14
CA LEU A 268 21.86 8.52 3.35
C LEU A 268 23.36 8.59 3.04
N LYS A 269 23.75 9.28 1.96
CA LYS A 269 25.16 9.52 1.58
C LYS A 269 25.94 10.25 2.69
N GLU A 270 25.26 11.03 3.50
CA GLU A 270 25.83 11.83 4.60
C GLU A 270 25.62 11.21 5.98
N GLN A 271 25.22 9.93 6.07
CA GLN A 271 24.92 9.26 7.34
C GLN A 271 23.76 9.91 8.12
N LYS A 272 22.79 10.49 7.40
CA LYS A 272 21.64 11.20 7.97
C LYS A 272 20.31 10.49 7.69
N GLY A 273 20.33 9.20 7.34
CA GLY A 273 19.12 8.37 7.37
C GLY A 273 18.58 8.29 8.79
N LEU A 274 17.28 8.48 8.99
CA LEU A 274 16.70 8.67 10.32
C LEU A 274 16.59 7.35 11.10
N ILE A 275 15.92 6.36 10.53
CA ILE A 275 15.79 5.02 11.14
C ILE A 275 16.91 4.09 10.66
N GLN A 276 17.09 2.96 11.33
CA GLN A 276 18.21 2.06 11.03
C GLN A 276 18.09 1.53 9.60
N THR A 277 16.90 1.08 9.20
CA THR A 277 16.63 0.54 7.86
C THR A 277 16.91 1.53 6.74
N ASP A 278 16.79 2.84 6.97
CA ASP A 278 17.20 3.85 5.99
C ASP A 278 18.72 3.81 5.77
N GLN A 279 19.48 3.88 6.87
CA GLN A 279 20.94 3.97 6.79
C GLN A 279 21.58 2.64 6.37
N GLU A 280 20.92 1.51 6.65
CA GLU A 280 21.29 0.18 6.17
C GLU A 280 21.42 0.13 4.64
N LEU A 281 20.58 0.85 3.88
CA LEU A 281 20.65 0.89 2.41
C LEU A 281 21.99 1.41 1.86
N PHE A 282 22.71 2.20 2.64
CA PHE A 282 23.98 2.81 2.23
C PHE A 282 25.19 2.37 3.06
N SER A 283 24.98 1.90 4.28
CA SER A 283 26.06 1.62 5.24
C SER A 283 26.14 0.17 5.69
N SER A 284 25.18 -0.68 5.33
CA SER A 284 25.23 -2.11 5.66
C SER A 284 26.40 -2.79 4.92
N PRO A 285 27.08 -3.78 5.55
CA PRO A 285 28.04 -4.64 4.84
C PRO A 285 27.41 -5.42 3.67
N ASN A 286 26.09 -5.52 3.61
CA ASN A 286 25.35 -6.21 2.55
C ASN A 286 24.72 -5.25 1.53
N ALA A 287 25.15 -3.99 1.52
CA ALA A 287 24.62 -2.92 0.68
C ALA A 287 25.30 -2.80 -0.70
N THR A 288 26.06 -3.82 -1.14
CA THR A 288 26.79 -3.79 -2.43
C THR A 288 25.88 -3.53 -3.64
N ASP A 289 24.64 -4.02 -3.60
CA ASP A 289 23.61 -3.85 -4.63
C ASP A 289 22.69 -2.64 -4.38
N THR A 290 22.63 -2.10 -3.16
CA THR A 290 21.78 -0.93 -2.82
C THR A 290 22.53 0.40 -2.87
N ILE A 291 23.83 0.43 -2.53
CA ILE A 291 24.68 1.64 -2.59
C ILE A 291 24.67 2.29 -3.99
N PRO A 292 24.83 1.56 -5.11
CA PRO A 292 24.78 2.16 -6.44
C PRO A 292 23.45 2.84 -6.73
N LEU A 293 22.33 2.23 -6.32
CA LEU A 293 20.98 2.78 -6.50
C LEU A 293 20.78 4.03 -5.64
N VAL A 294 21.20 4.02 -4.38
CA VAL A 294 21.15 5.21 -3.50
C VAL A 294 21.93 6.38 -4.12
N ARG A 295 23.13 6.11 -4.66
CA ARG A 295 23.92 7.15 -5.34
C ARG A 295 23.20 7.66 -6.58
N GLU A 296 22.70 6.76 -7.41
CA GLU A 296 22.00 7.09 -8.64
C GLU A 296 20.75 7.97 -8.38
N TYR A 297 19.97 7.63 -7.37
CA TYR A 297 18.76 8.36 -7.00
C TYR A 297 19.08 9.70 -6.33
N ALA A 298 20.16 9.79 -5.54
CA ALA A 298 20.66 11.05 -4.99
C ALA A 298 21.14 12.01 -6.07
N ASP A 299 21.77 11.50 -7.14
CA ASP A 299 22.38 12.30 -8.18
C ASP A 299 21.38 12.71 -9.29
N GLY A 300 20.17 12.13 -9.33
CA GLY A 300 19.16 12.47 -10.33
C GLY A 300 17.71 12.25 -9.89
N THR A 301 16.95 13.34 -9.72
CA THR A 301 15.52 13.31 -9.35
C THR A 301 14.68 12.49 -10.34
N GLN A 302 14.91 12.64 -11.66
CA GLN A 302 14.18 11.86 -12.66
C GLN A 302 14.44 10.36 -12.55
N LYS A 303 15.68 9.98 -12.18
CA LYS A 303 16.05 8.56 -12.02
C LYS A 303 15.30 7.95 -10.83
N PHE A 304 15.29 8.67 -9.70
CA PHE A 304 14.47 8.30 -8.55
C PHE A 304 13.00 8.19 -8.93
N PHE A 305 12.42 9.22 -9.54
CA PHE A 305 10.99 9.25 -9.86
C PHE A 305 10.58 8.12 -10.79
N ASN A 306 11.38 7.81 -11.82
CA ASN A 306 11.12 6.67 -12.70
C ASN A 306 11.11 5.34 -11.93
N ALA A 307 12.13 5.11 -11.10
CA ALA A 307 12.21 3.89 -10.29
C ALA A 307 11.10 3.80 -9.25
N PHE A 308 10.71 4.93 -8.64
CA PHE A 308 9.61 5.00 -7.68
C PHE A 308 8.28 4.63 -8.32
N VAL A 309 7.98 5.17 -9.51
CA VAL A 309 6.75 4.82 -10.25
C VAL A 309 6.74 3.34 -10.63
N GLU A 310 7.86 2.79 -11.12
CA GLU A 310 7.97 1.36 -11.44
C GLU A 310 7.73 0.49 -10.20
N ALA A 311 8.41 0.79 -9.09
CA ALA A 311 8.29 0.03 -7.86
C ALA A 311 6.88 0.17 -7.22
N MET A 312 6.26 1.34 -7.27
CA MET A 312 4.88 1.56 -6.83
C MET A 312 3.88 0.74 -7.65
N ASN A 313 4.06 0.66 -8.98
CA ASN A 313 3.21 -0.19 -9.81
C ASN A 313 3.43 -1.68 -9.54
N ARG A 314 4.67 -2.12 -9.30
CA ARG A 314 4.99 -3.50 -8.87
C ARG A 314 4.34 -3.83 -7.52
N MET A 315 4.48 -2.96 -6.54
CA MET A 315 3.85 -3.09 -5.22
C MET A 315 2.33 -3.10 -5.34
N GLY A 316 1.75 -2.22 -6.16
CA GLY A 316 0.32 -2.18 -6.46
C GLY A 316 -0.20 -3.49 -7.09
N ASN A 317 0.66 -4.31 -7.70
CA ASN A 317 0.28 -5.53 -8.39
C ASN A 317 0.49 -6.79 -7.54
N ILE A 318 0.74 -6.66 -6.24
CA ILE A 318 0.84 -7.78 -5.29
C ILE A 318 -0.56 -8.37 -5.08
N THR A 319 -0.74 -9.62 -5.53
CA THR A 319 -1.91 -10.50 -5.31
C THR A 319 -3.28 -9.79 -5.27
N PRO A 320 -3.65 -9.00 -6.31
CA PRO A 320 -4.91 -8.28 -6.29
C PRO A 320 -6.10 -9.23 -6.40
N LEU A 321 -7.19 -8.93 -5.70
CA LEU A 321 -8.50 -9.52 -6.00
C LEU A 321 -9.07 -8.83 -7.24
N THR A 322 -9.46 -9.59 -8.27
CA THR A 322 -9.96 -9.04 -9.53
C THR A 322 -11.22 -9.76 -10.01
N GLY A 323 -11.86 -9.23 -11.05
CA GLY A 323 -13.06 -9.83 -11.66
C GLY A 323 -14.22 -9.90 -10.68
N THR A 324 -14.56 -11.10 -10.21
CA THR A 324 -15.63 -11.36 -9.24
C THR A 324 -15.12 -11.75 -7.84
N GLN A 325 -13.81 -11.78 -7.62
CA GLN A 325 -13.20 -12.09 -6.33
C GLN A 325 -13.37 -10.91 -5.36
N GLY A 326 -13.72 -11.16 -4.10
CA GLY A 326 -13.99 -10.08 -3.15
C GLY A 326 -15.19 -9.21 -3.56
N GLU A 327 -15.21 -7.96 -3.11
CA GLU A 327 -16.34 -7.06 -3.32
C GLU A 327 -15.97 -5.61 -3.69
N ILE A 328 -16.98 -4.78 -3.91
CA ILE A 328 -16.82 -3.32 -3.88
C ILE A 328 -17.54 -2.87 -2.61
N ARG A 329 -16.77 -2.54 -1.57
CA ARG A 329 -17.33 -2.11 -0.29
C ARG A 329 -17.97 -0.74 -0.41
N LEU A 330 -19.13 -0.56 0.23
CA LEU A 330 -19.81 0.74 0.34
C LEU A 330 -19.14 1.63 1.40
N ASN A 331 -18.67 1.00 2.47
CA ASN A 331 -17.94 1.61 3.58
C ASN A 331 -16.63 0.85 3.77
N CYS A 332 -15.49 1.55 3.73
CA CYS A 332 -14.18 0.90 3.79
C CYS A 332 -13.83 0.31 5.16
N SER A 333 -14.64 0.53 6.19
CA SER A 333 -14.41 -0.05 7.52
C SER A 333 -15.15 -1.37 7.75
N VAL A 334 -16.09 -1.77 6.87
CA VAL A 334 -16.90 -2.98 7.08
C VAL A 334 -17.14 -3.72 5.78
N VAL A 335 -17.18 -5.05 5.84
CA VAL A 335 -17.64 -5.90 4.73
C VAL A 335 -19.13 -5.63 4.50
N ASN A 336 -19.58 -5.62 3.25
CA ASN A 336 -21.01 -5.44 2.97
C ASN A 336 -21.81 -6.62 3.56
N SER A 337 -22.98 -6.35 4.15
CA SER A 337 -23.87 -7.41 4.60
C SER A 337 -24.55 -8.09 3.40
N ASN A 338 -24.58 -9.43 3.38
CA ASN A 338 -25.43 -10.16 2.44
C ASN A 338 -26.89 -9.89 2.79
N SER A 339 -27.63 -9.20 1.92
CA SER A 339 -29.07 -8.93 2.07
C SER A 339 -29.91 -10.21 2.23
N LEU A 340 -29.39 -11.36 1.76
CA LEU A 340 -30.04 -12.66 1.86
C LEU A 340 -30.22 -13.16 3.31
N LEU A 341 -29.39 -12.72 4.27
CA LEU A 341 -29.60 -13.08 5.68
C LEU A 341 -30.66 -12.20 6.35
N GLN A 342 -30.87 -10.98 5.85
CA GLN A 342 -31.90 -10.08 6.37
C GLN A 342 -33.29 -10.54 5.94
N ASP A 343 -33.44 -10.99 4.68
CA ASP A 343 -34.70 -11.56 4.19
C ASP A 343 -35.06 -12.87 4.92
N VAL A 344 -34.07 -13.71 5.29
CA VAL A 344 -34.32 -14.94 6.05
C VAL A 344 -34.68 -14.65 7.50
N VAL A 345 -34.04 -13.68 8.16
CA VAL A 345 -34.40 -13.29 9.53
C VAL A 345 -35.81 -12.69 9.58
N GLU A 346 -36.16 -11.82 8.62
CA GLU A 346 -37.53 -11.29 8.54
C GLU A 346 -38.58 -12.38 8.25
N ILE A 347 -38.25 -13.39 7.43
CA ILE A 347 -39.13 -14.55 7.20
C ILE A 347 -39.27 -15.41 8.45
N VAL A 348 -38.19 -15.65 9.21
CA VAL A 348 -38.23 -16.47 10.43
C VAL A 348 -38.96 -15.74 11.57
N ASP A 349 -38.81 -14.42 11.68
CA ASP A 349 -39.55 -13.60 12.63
C ASP A 349 -41.04 -13.49 12.25
N PHE A 350 -41.38 -13.48 10.96
CA PHE A 350 -42.77 -13.54 10.49
C PHE A 350 -43.42 -14.91 10.73
N VAL A 351 -42.68 -16.02 10.54
CA VAL A 351 -43.18 -17.39 10.77
C VAL A 351 -43.31 -17.72 12.26
N SER A 352 -42.55 -17.06 13.13
CA SER A 352 -42.65 -17.23 14.59
C SER A 352 -43.71 -16.35 15.26
N SER A 353 -44.37 -15.47 14.50
CA SER A 353 -45.45 -14.58 14.97
C SER A 353 -46.84 -14.91 14.39
N ILE A 354 -46.97 -16.06 13.71
CA ILE A 354 -48.23 -16.74 13.36
C ILE A 354 -48.34 -17.99 14.23
#